data_AF-A0A350I5W6-F1
#
_entry.id   AF-A0A350I5W6-F1
#
_cell.length_a   1.000
_cell.length_b   1.000
_cell.length_c   1.000
_cell.angle_alpha   90.00
_cell.angle_beta   90.00
_cell.angle_gamma   90.00
#
_symmetry.space_group_name_H-M   'P 1'
#
loop_
_entity.id
_entity.type
_entity.pdbx_description
1 polymer ?
#
loop_
_entity_poly.entity_id
_entity_poly.type
_entity_poly.pdbx_seq_one_letter_code
_entity_poly.pdbx_strand_id
1 'polypeptide(L)'
;AANVNEEFTPKEKATIIKSVSITTYEKIYAIFDKMSDFEALETIMAYKGIHYPTSDRKQEVLDKIESIFKVDNAYDIVEKEIFHFLEKLL
;
A
#
# COMPACT_ATOMS: atom_id res chain seq x y z
N ALA A 1 10.75 7.61 17.93
CA ALA A 1 9.87 6.51 17.53
C ALA A 1 10.67 5.58 16.63
N ALA A 2 10.49 4.27 16.74
CA ALA A 2 11.37 3.26 16.15
C ALA A 2 11.45 3.42 14.63
N ASN A 3 12.67 3.66 14.12
CA ASN A 3 13.03 3.39 12.74
C ASN A 3 12.93 1.87 12.55
N VAL A 4 11.74 1.36 12.27
CA VAL A 4 11.64 0.03 11.67
C VAL A 4 12.07 0.25 10.23
N ASN A 5 13.30 -0.17 9.93
CA ASN A 5 13.83 -0.18 8.58
C ASN A 5 13.13 -1.30 7.80
N GLU A 6 11.82 -1.15 7.53
CA GLU A 6 11.06 -2.03 6.65
C GLU A 6 11.38 -1.61 5.21
N GLU A 7 12.54 -2.05 4.74
CA GLU A 7 12.86 -1.93 3.33
C GLU A 7 11.93 -2.85 2.53
N PHE A 8 11.16 -2.28 1.60
CA PHE A 8 10.46 -3.04 0.58
C PHE A 8 11.40 -4.07 -0.03
N THR A 9 10.97 -5.33 -0.08
CA THR A 9 11.78 -6.34 -0.76
C THR A 9 11.87 -6.00 -2.25
N PRO A 10 12.98 -6.34 -2.92
CA PRO A 10 13.09 -6.14 -4.38
C PRO A 10 11.96 -6.81 -5.18
N LYS A 11 11.35 -7.88 -4.63
CA LYS A 11 10.25 -8.61 -5.27
C LYS A 11 8.93 -7.87 -5.18
N GLU A 12 8.60 -7.29 -4.03
CA GLU A 12 7.40 -6.46 -3.87
C GLU A 12 7.49 -5.22 -4.77
N LYS A 13 8.64 -4.54 -4.75
CA LYS A 13 8.90 -3.39 -5.63
C LYS A 13 8.73 -3.75 -7.10
N ALA A 14 9.28 -4.88 -7.54
CA ALA A 14 9.12 -5.35 -8.91
C ALA A 14 7.66 -5.66 -9.26
N THR A 15 6.87 -6.14 -8.30
CA THR A 15 5.44 -6.43 -8.50
C THR A 15 4.62 -5.15 -8.66
N ILE A 16 4.90 -4.13 -7.85
CA ILE A 16 4.27 -2.80 -7.98
C ILE A 16 4.66 -2.17 -9.33
N ILE A 17 5.94 -2.20 -9.70
CA ILE A 17 6.40 -1.65 -10.99
C ILE A 17 5.72 -2.36 -12.18
N LYS A 18 5.51 -3.68 -12.11
CA LYS A 18 4.79 -4.42 -13.14
C LYS A 18 3.32 -4.01 -13.26
N SER A 19 2.68 -3.59 -12.17
CA SER A 19 1.25 -3.23 -12.19
C SER A 19 0.99 -1.80 -12.68
N VAL A 20 1.89 -0.84 -12.42
CA VAL A 20 1.69 0.58 -12.76
C VAL A 20 2.67 1.15 -13.78
N SER A 21 3.71 0.40 -14.17
CA SER A 21 4.92 0.82 -14.89
C SER A 21 5.92 1.62 -14.04
N ILE A 22 7.20 1.59 -14.45
CA ILE A 22 8.30 2.24 -13.71
C ILE A 22 8.15 3.76 -13.64
N THR A 23 7.71 4.39 -14.73
CA THR A 23 7.54 5.86 -14.80
C THR A 23 6.42 6.35 -13.89
N THR A 24 5.35 5.57 -13.74
CA THR A 24 4.27 5.88 -12.80
C THR A 24 4.72 5.63 -11.36
N TYR A 25 5.39 4.49 -11.12
CA TYR A 25 5.91 4.17 -9.80
C TYR A 25 6.85 5.26 -9.28
N GLU A 26 7.82 5.70 -10.07
CA GLU A 26 8.77 6.75 -9.69
C GLU A 26 8.07 8.07 -9.35
N LYS A 27 7.04 8.45 -10.11
CA LYS A 27 6.25 9.65 -9.82
C LYS A 27 5.50 9.54 -8.51
N ILE A 28 4.82 8.42 -8.28
CA ILE A 28 4.06 8.18 -7.05
C ILE A 28 5.01 8.13 -5.86
N TYR A 29 6.13 7.41 -5.98
CA TYR A 29 7.14 7.31 -4.94
C TYR A 29 7.73 8.68 -4.60
N ALA A 30 8.06 9.50 -5.59
CA ALA A 30 8.60 10.85 -5.35
C ALA A 30 7.61 11.81 -4.68
N ILE A 31 6.30 11.55 -4.80
CA ILE A 31 5.26 12.27 -4.07
C ILE A 31 5.18 11.75 -2.63
N PHE A 32 5.11 10.43 -2.47
CA PHE A 32 5.00 9.75 -1.18
C PHE A 32 6.22 10.02 -0.27
N ASP A 33 7.44 9.96 -0.81
CA ASP A 33 8.70 10.21 -0.10
C ASP A 33 8.80 11.63 0.51
N LYS A 34 8.00 12.56 0.00
CA LYS A 34 7.92 13.94 0.50
C LYS A 34 6.78 14.16 1.48
N MET A 35 5.90 13.18 1.67
CA MET A 35 4.78 13.24 2.60
C MET A 35 5.20 12.69 3.95
N SER A 36 4.74 13.30 5.02
CA SER A 36 4.71 12.65 6.33
C SER A 36 3.68 11.52 6.34
N ASP A 37 3.82 10.56 7.25
CA ASP A 37 2.87 9.45 7.43
C ASP A 37 1.42 9.95 7.58
N PHE A 38 1.23 11.06 8.28
CA PHE A 38 -0.08 11.69 8.46
C PHE A 38 -0.64 12.24 7.15
N GLU A 39 0.17 12.95 6.35
CA GLU A 39 -0.25 13.50 5.06
C GLU A 39 -0.55 12.40 4.03
N ALA A 40 0.24 11.32 4.05
CA ALA A 40 -0.01 10.15 3.21
C ALA A 40 -1.36 9.51 3.58
N LEU A 41 -1.65 9.35 4.87
CA LEU A 41 -2.90 8.79 5.36
C LEU A 41 -4.12 9.65 4.98
N GLU A 42 -4.05 10.96 5.24
CA GLU A 42 -5.10 11.92 4.86
C GLU A 42 -5.37 11.90 3.36
N THR A 43 -4.31 11.82 2.55
CA THR A 43 -4.41 11.70 1.09
C THR A 43 -5.18 10.42 0.71
N ILE A 44 -4.79 9.26 1.26
CA ILE A 44 -5.49 7.99 1.01
C ILE A 44 -6.98 8.09 1.40
N MET A 45 -7.27 8.70 2.56
CA MET A 45 -8.65 8.88 3.04
C MET A 45 -9.47 9.81 2.15
N ALA A 46 -8.88 10.89 1.63
CA ALA A 46 -9.56 11.81 0.72
C ALA A 46 -9.97 11.12 -0.60
N TYR A 47 -9.19 10.16 -1.07
CA TYR A 47 -9.47 9.41 -2.29
C TYR A 47 -10.42 8.21 -2.10
N LYS A 48 -10.71 7.81 -0.85
CA LYS A 48 -11.61 6.68 -0.52
C LYS A 48 -12.98 6.81 -1.20
N GLY A 49 -13.61 7.99 -1.11
CA GLY A 49 -14.93 8.23 -1.71
C GLY A 49 -14.95 8.25 -3.24
N ILE A 50 -13.79 8.44 -3.88
CA ILE A 50 -13.67 8.53 -5.34
C ILE A 50 -13.33 7.17 -5.94
N HIS A 51 -12.40 6.44 -5.32
CA HIS A 51 -11.87 5.21 -5.89
C HIS A 51 -12.55 3.95 -5.34
N TYR A 52 -13.03 3.98 -4.09
CA TYR A 52 -13.61 2.80 -3.43
C TYR A 52 -14.92 3.09 -2.67
N PRO A 53 -15.93 3.66 -3.35
CA PRO A 53 -17.19 4.07 -2.70
C PRO A 53 -18.06 2.88 -2.25
N THR A 54 -17.79 1.67 -2.76
CA THR A 54 -18.55 0.45 -2.46
C THR A 54 -17.68 -0.60 -1.79
N SER A 55 -18.30 -1.50 -1.04
CA SER A 55 -17.63 -2.63 -0.39
C SER A 55 -16.82 -3.48 -1.39
N ASP A 56 -17.36 -3.75 -2.58
CA ASP A 56 -16.68 -4.53 -3.61
C ASP A 56 -15.41 -3.84 -4.12
N ARG A 57 -15.48 -2.52 -4.33
CA ARG A 57 -14.31 -1.74 -4.77
C ARG A 57 -13.26 -1.62 -3.68
N LYS A 58 -13.68 -1.50 -2.42
CA LYS A 58 -12.76 -1.59 -1.28
C LYS A 58 -12.05 -2.94 -1.25
N GLN A 59 -12.79 -4.03 -1.45
CA GLN A 59 -12.22 -5.37 -1.47
C GLN A 59 -11.18 -5.53 -2.58
N GLU A 60 -11.43 -4.99 -3.79
CA GLU A 60 -10.45 -5.01 -4.88
C GLU A 60 -9.10 -4.35 -4.52
N VAL A 61 -9.09 -3.38 -3.61
CA VAL A 61 -7.85 -2.74 -3.13
C VAL A 61 -7.15 -3.62 -2.13
N LEU A 62 -7.91 -4.12 -1.16
CA LEU A 62 -7.39 -5.00 -0.13
C LEU A 62 -6.78 -6.23 -0.79
N ASP A 63 -7.44 -6.84 -1.77
CA ASP A 63 -6.93 -8.00 -2.51
C ASP A 63 -5.61 -7.68 -3.24
N LYS A 64 -5.47 -6.46 -3.80
CA LYS A 64 -4.22 -6.02 -4.44
C LYS A 64 -3.10 -5.83 -3.42
N ILE A 65 -3.38 -5.20 -2.28
CA ILE A 65 -2.42 -5.02 -1.19
C ILE A 65 -1.97 -6.39 -0.66
N GLU A 66 -2.93 -7.27 -0.38
CA GLU A 66 -2.66 -8.64 0.09
C GLU A 66 -1.84 -9.45 -0.92
N SER A 67 -2.10 -9.27 -2.22
CA SER A 67 -1.34 -9.94 -3.27
C SER A 67 0.13 -9.52 -3.29
N ILE A 68 0.46 -8.28 -2.91
CA ILE A 68 1.83 -7.77 -2.84
C ILE A 68 2.56 -8.41 -1.67
N PHE A 69 1.97 -8.40 -0.47
CA PHE A 69 2.55 -9.02 0.73
C PHE A 69 2.78 -10.53 0.58
N LYS A 70 1.97 -11.21 -0.24
CA LYS A 70 2.13 -12.65 -0.49
C LYS A 70 3.24 -13.01 -1.50
N VAL A 71 3.85 -12.03 -2.19
CA VAL A 71 4.80 -12.28 -3.29
C VAL A 71 6.06 -13.02 -2.84
N ASP A 72 6.52 -12.80 -1.61
CA ASP A 72 7.77 -13.38 -1.11
C ASP A 72 7.56 -14.60 -0.20
N ASN A 73 6.31 -15.09 -0.08
CA ASN A 73 5.88 -16.16 0.84
C ASN A 73 6.16 -15.87 2.32
N ALA A 74 6.45 -14.62 2.68
CA ALA A 74 6.75 -14.22 4.03
C ALA A 74 5.62 -13.38 4.63
N TYR A 75 4.35 -13.69 4.33
CA TYR A 75 3.18 -12.99 4.88
C TYR A 75 3.18 -13.01 6.42
N ASP A 76 3.85 -12.03 7.00
CA ASP A 76 4.32 -12.08 8.38
C ASP A 76 3.25 -11.54 9.34
N ILE A 77 3.56 -11.53 10.63
CA ILE A 77 2.62 -11.05 11.65
C ILE A 77 2.40 -9.54 11.50
N VAL A 78 3.42 -8.79 11.09
CA VAL A 78 3.33 -7.33 10.94
C VAL A 78 2.47 -6.96 9.74
N GLU A 79 2.70 -7.59 8.58
CA GLU A 79 1.91 -7.37 7.37
C GLU A 79 0.44 -7.75 7.58
N LYS A 80 0.15 -8.80 8.36
CA LYS A 80 -1.22 -9.17 8.75
C LYS A 80 -1.88 -8.12 9.62
N GLU A 81 -1.15 -7.56 10.59
CA GLU A 81 -1.67 -6.48 11.44
C GLU A 81 -1.90 -5.20 10.63
N ILE A 82 -0.98 -4.86 9.73
CA ILE A 82 -1.14 -3.74 8.79
C ILE A 82 -2.37 -3.97 7.90
N PHE A 83 -2.55 -5.17 7.38
CA PHE A 83 -3.71 -5.52 6.56
C PHE A 83 -5.03 -5.37 7.32
N HIS A 84 -5.11 -5.90 8.55
CA HIS A 84 -6.31 -5.74 9.40
C HIS A 84 -6.58 -4.27 9.77
N PHE A 85 -5.53 -3.48 9.97
CA PHE A 85 -5.66 -2.05 10.21
C PHE A 85 -6.25 -1.35 8.97
N LEU A 86 -5.71 -1.63 7.78
CA LEU A 86 -6.20 -1.08 6.52
C LEU A 86 -7.64 -1.51 6.22
N GLU A 87 -8.01 -2.75 6.53
CA GLU A 87 -9.38 -3.24 6.38
C GLU A 87 -10.38 -2.45 7.26
N LYS A 88 -9.99 -2.06 8.47
CA LYS A 88 -10.85 -1.25 9.36
C LYS A 88 -10.89 0.22 8.97
N LEU A 89 -9.79 0.75 8.45
CA LEU A 89 -9.64 2.16 8.10
C LEU A 89 -10.31 2.52 6.76
N LEU A 90 -10.06 1.70 5.73
CA LEU A 90 -10.59 1.87 4.37
C LEU A 90 -12.07 1.54 4.30
#